data_AF-A0A2V7Q1E4-F1
#
_entry.id   AF-A0A2V7Q1E4-F1
#
_cell.length_a   1.000
_cell.length_b   1.000
_cell.length_c   1.000
_cell.angle_alpha   90.00
_cell.angle_beta   90.00
_cell.angle_gamma   90.00
#
_symmetry.space_group_name_H-M   'P 1'
#
loop_
_entity.id
_entity.type
_entity.pdbx_description
1 polymer ?
#
loop_
_entity_poly.entity_id
_entity_poly.type
_entity_poly.pdbx_seq_one_letter_code
_entity_poly.pdbx_strand_id
1 'polypeptide(L)'
;MIVIRALGPVDVSVDGAAAPAKLLWKKNLALLIYLARSPKRVRAREHLVGLLWGEKPEEKARHSLNEALRVLRLCAGNDDFESDTAQVRIAPGTVDLDTDALETLAAAGDYARAAALINGDFLEGFSVRGASEFDNWLAAERQHWCRRSVDVLVHRAEQLLAAGDVAAAHDTVRRARELDWRPETAVRTALRTLALAGDRAGALALYDEFVARLKRELGAAPDAETSALAERVRLERSWRLP
;
A
#
# COMPACT_ATOMS: atom_id res chain seq x y z
N MET A 1 -11.90 -14.34 13.35
CA MET A 1 -11.39 -13.11 12.71
C MET A 1 -10.18 -13.42 11.84
N ILE A 2 -10.22 -13.00 10.58
CA ILE A 2 -9.09 -13.11 9.65
C ILE A 2 -8.34 -11.79 9.64
N VAL A 3 -7.02 -11.81 9.82
CA VAL A 3 -6.16 -10.62 9.70
C VAL A 3 -5.29 -10.77 8.47
N ILE A 4 -5.27 -9.74 7.63
CA ILE A 4 -4.46 -9.67 6.41
C ILE A 4 -3.52 -8.48 6.51
N ARG A 5 -2.22 -8.76 6.40
CA ARG A 5 -1.19 -7.76 6.16
C ARG A 5 -0.92 -7.72 4.66
N ALA A 6 -1.28 -6.61 4.03
CA ALA A 6 -1.22 -6.43 2.59
C ALA A 6 -0.30 -5.29 2.17
N LEU A 7 0.21 -4.44 3.08
CA LEU A 7 1.17 -3.38 2.77
C LEU A 7 2.61 -3.92 2.78
N GLY A 8 2.93 -4.77 1.81
CA GLY A 8 4.17 -5.54 1.68
C GLY A 8 3.88 -6.96 1.21
N PRO A 9 4.79 -7.91 1.47
CA PRO A 9 4.51 -9.33 1.27
C PRO A 9 3.27 -9.76 2.04
N VAL A 10 2.34 -10.43 1.37
CA VAL A 10 1.06 -10.78 1.98
C VAL A 10 1.24 -11.79 3.12
N ASP A 11 0.68 -11.48 4.27
CA ASP A 11 0.61 -12.39 5.42
C ASP A 11 -0.84 -12.49 5.92
N VAL A 12 -1.24 -13.69 6.31
CA VAL A 12 -2.63 -13.99 6.70
C VAL A 12 -2.63 -14.86 7.95
N SER A 13 -3.38 -14.42 8.95
CA SER A 13 -3.66 -15.19 10.15
C SER A 13 -5.16 -15.31 10.39
N VAL A 14 -5.56 -16.37 11.07
CA VAL A 14 -6.95 -16.65 11.45
C VAL A 14 -6.98 -16.91 12.94
N ASP A 15 -7.72 -16.08 13.67
CA ASP A 15 -7.83 -16.13 15.14
C ASP A 15 -6.46 -16.15 15.86
N GLY A 16 -5.50 -15.41 15.31
CA GLY A 16 -4.13 -15.30 15.83
C GLY A 16 -3.21 -16.47 15.50
N ALA A 17 -3.69 -17.48 14.75
CA ALA A 17 -2.89 -18.60 14.26
C ALA A 17 -2.60 -18.50 12.76
N ALA A 18 -1.65 -19.31 12.28
CA ALA A 18 -1.33 -19.39 10.85
C ALA A 18 -2.57 -19.78 10.02
N ALA A 19 -2.79 -19.10 8.90
CA ALA A 19 -3.93 -19.38 8.04
C ALA A 19 -3.88 -20.81 7.47
N PRO A 20 -5.05 -21.49 7.31
CA PRO A 20 -5.11 -22.78 6.64
C PRO A 20 -4.55 -22.70 5.21
N ALA A 21 -3.79 -23.71 4.78
CA ALA A 21 -3.16 -23.72 3.45
C ALA A 21 -4.14 -23.50 2.29
N LYS A 22 -5.39 -23.99 2.42
CA LYS A 22 -6.44 -23.77 1.42
C LYS A 22 -6.88 -22.32 1.32
N LEU A 23 -6.84 -21.55 2.41
CA LEU A 23 -7.12 -20.12 2.40
C LEU A 23 -6.04 -19.36 1.63
N LEU A 24 -4.79 -19.79 1.78
CA LEU A 24 -3.61 -19.23 1.12
C LEU A 24 -3.51 -19.55 -0.38
N TRP A 25 -4.41 -20.37 -0.93
CA TRP A 25 -4.48 -20.56 -2.37
C TRP A 25 -4.75 -19.22 -3.07
N LYS A 26 -3.97 -18.91 -4.10
CA LYS A 26 -3.97 -17.60 -4.78
C LYS A 26 -5.37 -17.08 -5.11
N LYS A 27 -6.26 -17.89 -5.68
CA LYS A 27 -7.63 -17.45 -6.03
C LYS A 27 -8.53 -17.23 -4.80
N ASN A 28 -8.32 -17.98 -3.72
CA ASN A 28 -9.09 -17.81 -2.48
C ASN A 28 -8.66 -16.55 -1.74
N LEU A 29 -7.35 -16.32 -1.64
CA LEU A 29 -6.80 -15.10 -1.05
C LEU A 29 -7.17 -13.86 -1.87
N ALA A 30 -7.09 -13.94 -3.20
CA ALA A 30 -7.52 -12.89 -4.11
C ALA A 30 -9.02 -12.54 -3.94
N LEU A 31 -9.89 -13.56 -3.86
CA LEU A 31 -11.31 -13.38 -3.59
C LEU A 31 -11.55 -12.65 -2.26
N LEU A 32 -10.86 -13.10 -1.21
CA LEU A 32 -11.00 -12.53 0.13
C LEU A 32 -10.61 -11.05 0.17
N ILE A 33 -9.42 -10.72 -0.36
CA ILE A 33 -8.92 -9.34 -0.37
C ILE A 33 -9.81 -8.45 -1.25
N TYR A 34 -10.19 -8.94 -2.43
CA TYR A 34 -11.07 -8.20 -3.33
C TYR A 34 -12.42 -7.86 -2.69
N LEU A 35 -13.04 -8.84 -2.03
CA LEU A 35 -14.29 -8.65 -1.31
C LEU A 35 -14.13 -7.68 -0.14
N ALA A 36 -13.06 -7.81 0.65
CA ALA A 36 -12.84 -6.96 1.80
C ALA A 36 -12.57 -5.49 1.42
N ARG A 37 -11.97 -5.26 0.25
CA ARG A 37 -11.76 -3.93 -0.35
C ARG A 37 -12.94 -3.41 -1.16
N SER A 38 -13.95 -4.24 -1.42
CA SER A 38 -15.13 -3.82 -2.16
C SER A 38 -16.00 -2.87 -1.33
N PRO A 39 -16.64 -1.84 -1.92
CA PRO A 39 -17.65 -1.02 -1.27
C PRO A 39 -18.68 -1.87 -0.54
N LYS A 40 -18.92 -1.51 0.74
CA LYS A 40 -19.80 -2.25 1.68
C LYS A 40 -19.42 -3.72 1.89
N ARG A 41 -18.27 -4.17 1.36
CA ARG A 41 -17.81 -5.56 1.35
C ARG A 41 -18.80 -6.52 0.68
N VAL A 42 -19.52 -6.02 -0.34
CA VAL A 42 -20.56 -6.75 -1.08
C VAL A 42 -20.25 -6.77 -2.57
N ARG A 43 -20.41 -7.95 -3.20
CA ARG A 43 -20.30 -8.13 -4.65
C ARG A 43 -21.26 -9.17 -5.19
N ALA A 44 -21.70 -8.97 -6.43
CA ALA A 44 -22.46 -9.98 -7.17
C ALA A 44 -21.58 -11.20 -7.47
N ARG A 45 -22.17 -12.39 -7.41
CA ARG A 45 -21.46 -13.65 -7.69
C ARG A 45 -20.96 -13.72 -9.13
N GLU A 46 -21.77 -13.24 -10.07
CA GLU A 46 -21.41 -13.14 -11.49
C GLU A 46 -20.15 -12.29 -11.70
N HIS A 47 -20.07 -11.15 -11.02
CA HIS A 47 -18.88 -10.29 -11.03
C HIS A 47 -17.64 -11.03 -10.52
N LEU A 48 -17.74 -11.72 -9.39
CA LEU A 48 -16.62 -12.48 -8.81
C LEU A 48 -16.17 -13.64 -9.71
N VAL A 49 -17.11 -14.27 -10.42
CA VAL A 49 -16.82 -15.29 -11.43
C VAL A 49 -16.01 -14.69 -12.57
N GLY A 50 -16.46 -13.58 -13.16
CA GLY A 50 -15.73 -12.90 -14.24
C GLY A 50 -14.34 -12.44 -13.80
N LEU A 51 -14.24 -11.89 -12.59
CA LEU A 51 -13.00 -11.34 -12.02
C LEU A 51 -11.88 -12.39 -11.91
N LEU A 52 -12.19 -13.57 -11.36
CA LEU A 52 -11.17 -14.57 -10.99
C LEU A 52 -11.18 -15.83 -11.84
N TRP A 53 -12.26 -16.09 -12.58
CA TRP A 53 -12.43 -17.32 -13.37
C TRP A 53 -13.03 -17.07 -14.76
N GLY A 54 -12.91 -15.84 -15.31
CA GLY A 54 -13.46 -15.48 -16.62
C GLY A 54 -13.01 -16.35 -17.80
N GLU A 55 -11.86 -17.03 -17.70
CA GLU A 55 -11.36 -17.96 -18.72
C GLU A 55 -12.01 -19.35 -18.67
N LYS A 56 -12.78 -19.66 -17.62
CA LYS A 56 -13.43 -20.98 -17.47
C LYS A 56 -14.83 -20.97 -18.06
N PRO A 57 -15.33 -22.12 -18.55
CA PRO A 57 -16.75 -22.31 -18.82
C PRO A 57 -17.59 -21.98 -17.58
N GLU A 58 -18.72 -21.34 -17.82
CA GLU A 58 -19.57 -20.72 -16.79
C GLU A 58 -19.90 -21.63 -15.60
N GLU A 59 -20.31 -22.89 -15.86
CA GLU A 59 -20.60 -23.88 -14.82
C GLU A 59 -19.38 -24.20 -13.94
N LYS A 60 -18.21 -24.41 -14.57
CA LYS A 60 -16.95 -24.69 -13.86
C LYS A 60 -16.47 -23.47 -13.07
N ALA A 61 -16.74 -22.27 -13.58
CA ALA A 61 -16.39 -21.01 -12.92
C ALA A 61 -17.25 -20.80 -11.67
N ARG A 62 -18.57 -21.01 -11.76
CA ARG A 62 -19.51 -20.98 -10.62
C ARG A 62 -19.16 -22.03 -9.56
N HIS A 63 -18.84 -23.25 -9.99
CA HIS A 63 -18.39 -24.29 -9.07
C HIS A 63 -17.10 -23.90 -8.35
N SER A 64 -16.14 -23.28 -9.06
CA SER A 64 -14.89 -22.79 -8.45
C SER A 64 -15.16 -21.70 -7.40
N LEU A 65 -16.08 -20.77 -7.68
CA LEU A 65 -16.49 -19.76 -6.70
C LEU A 65 -17.13 -20.40 -5.46
N ASN A 66 -18.01 -21.39 -5.64
CA ASN A 66 -18.63 -22.11 -4.51
C ASN A 66 -17.60 -22.76 -3.60
N GLU A 67 -16.62 -23.45 -4.17
CA GLU A 67 -15.55 -24.07 -3.38
C GLU A 67 -14.68 -23.04 -2.65
N ALA A 68 -14.36 -21.91 -3.30
CA ALA A 68 -13.64 -20.82 -2.65
C ALA A 68 -14.43 -20.24 -1.47
N LEU A 69 -15.72 -19.94 -1.66
CA LEU A 69 -16.59 -19.41 -0.60
C LEU A 69 -16.76 -20.40 0.56
N ARG A 70 -16.83 -21.71 0.27
CA ARG A 70 -16.88 -22.75 1.30
C ARG A 70 -15.62 -22.73 2.17
N VAL A 71 -14.44 -22.53 1.58
CA VAL A 71 -13.18 -22.38 2.32
C VAL A 71 -13.19 -21.11 3.17
N LEU A 72 -13.63 -19.97 2.62
CA LEU A 72 -13.69 -18.71 3.37
C LEU A 72 -14.62 -18.81 4.59
N ARG A 73 -15.82 -19.37 4.44
CA ARG A 73 -16.77 -19.63 5.53
C ARG A 73 -16.19 -20.50 6.64
N LEU A 74 -15.49 -21.56 6.27
CA LEU A 74 -14.87 -22.44 7.27
C LEU A 74 -13.78 -21.73 8.07
N CYS A 75 -13.08 -20.77 7.48
CA CYS A 75 -12.01 -20.03 8.16
C CYS A 75 -12.54 -18.90 9.03
N ALA A 76 -13.60 -18.21 8.62
CA ALA A 76 -14.13 -17.06 9.34
C ALA A 76 -15.24 -17.38 10.35
N GLY A 77 -15.88 -18.54 10.22
CA GLY A 77 -17.17 -18.82 10.84
C GLY A 77 -18.30 -18.68 9.82
N ASN A 78 -19.29 -19.57 9.89
CA ASN A 78 -20.32 -19.68 8.86
C ASN A 78 -21.19 -18.42 8.71
N ASP A 79 -21.43 -17.69 9.80
CA ASP A 79 -22.32 -16.53 9.83
C ASP A 79 -21.66 -15.24 9.33
N ASP A 80 -20.33 -15.25 9.20
CA ASP A 80 -19.52 -14.09 8.82
C ASP A 80 -19.45 -13.87 7.29
N PHE A 81 -19.78 -14.90 6.52
CA PHE A 81 -19.83 -14.88 5.06
C PHE A 81 -21.24 -15.18 4.57
N GLU A 82 -22.06 -14.15 4.59
CA GLU A 82 -23.37 -14.18 3.97
C GLU A 82 -23.21 -14.29 2.46
N SER A 83 -23.73 -15.36 1.87
CA SER A 83 -23.99 -15.35 0.44
C SER A 83 -25.37 -15.90 0.19
N ASP A 84 -26.16 -15.12 -0.53
CA ASP A 84 -27.38 -15.61 -1.15
C ASP A 84 -27.06 -16.12 -2.58
N THR A 85 -28.10 -16.33 -3.38
CA THR A 85 -27.99 -16.81 -4.77
C THR A 85 -27.42 -15.75 -5.73
N ALA A 86 -27.39 -14.47 -5.35
CA ALA A 86 -27.00 -13.36 -6.22
C ALA A 86 -25.70 -12.68 -5.77
N GLN A 87 -25.44 -12.57 -4.47
CA GLN A 87 -24.39 -11.76 -3.88
C GLN A 87 -23.59 -12.49 -2.81
N VAL A 88 -22.38 -12.00 -2.57
CA VAL A 88 -21.49 -12.39 -1.48
C VAL A 88 -21.19 -11.14 -0.66
N ARG A 89 -21.31 -11.26 0.66
CA ARG A 89 -21.02 -10.23 1.64
C ARG A 89 -20.08 -10.77 2.71
N ILE A 90 -19.14 -9.93 3.13
CA ILE A 90 -18.34 -10.16 4.34
C ILE A 90 -18.94 -9.31 5.46
N ALA A 91 -19.21 -9.93 6.62
CA ALA A 91 -19.68 -9.20 7.78
C ALA A 91 -18.61 -8.22 8.30
N PRO A 92 -19.01 -7.05 8.85
CA PRO A 92 -18.06 -6.15 9.51
C PRO A 92 -17.31 -6.89 10.63
N GLY A 93 -16.00 -6.65 10.75
CA GLY A 93 -15.15 -7.29 11.77
C GLY A 93 -14.66 -8.70 11.43
N THR A 94 -15.17 -9.33 10.37
CA THR A 94 -14.69 -10.66 9.94
C THR A 94 -13.26 -10.61 9.41
N VAL A 95 -12.93 -9.56 8.65
CA VAL A 95 -11.60 -9.38 8.05
C VAL A 95 -11.02 -8.03 8.47
N ASP A 96 -9.89 -8.06 9.13
CA ASP A 96 -9.04 -6.91 9.45
C ASP A 96 -7.96 -6.78 8.37
N LEU A 97 -7.91 -5.62 7.72
CA LEU A 97 -6.89 -5.29 6.72
C LEU A 97 -6.05 -4.13 7.25
N ASP A 98 -4.73 -4.28 7.18
CA ASP A 98 -3.80 -3.22 7.52
C ASP A 98 -4.01 -1.93 6.70
N THR A 99 -4.58 -2.01 5.50
CA THR A 99 -4.99 -0.84 4.71
C THR A 99 -6.08 0.00 5.38
N ASP A 100 -7.06 -0.65 6.02
CA ASP A 100 -8.14 0.05 6.72
C ASP A 100 -7.62 0.68 8.02
N ALA A 101 -6.70 -0.03 8.70
CA ALA A 101 -5.97 0.49 9.86
C ALA A 101 -5.07 1.67 9.48
N LEU A 102 -4.38 1.61 8.34
CA LEU A 102 -3.53 2.70 7.83
C LEU A 102 -4.33 3.99 7.68
N GLU A 103 -5.46 3.95 6.98
CA GLU A 103 -6.31 5.13 6.78
C GLU A 103 -6.89 5.66 8.09
N THR A 104 -7.31 4.77 8.99
CA THR A 104 -7.83 5.15 10.31
C THR A 104 -6.77 5.88 11.14
N LEU A 105 -5.55 5.34 11.18
CA LEU A 105 -4.44 5.94 11.93
C LEU A 105 -3.96 7.26 11.29
N ALA A 106 -3.88 7.30 9.96
CA ALA A 106 -3.49 8.51 9.24
C ALA A 106 -4.52 9.64 9.44
N ALA A 107 -5.82 9.33 9.39
CA ALA A 107 -6.89 10.30 9.66
C ALA A 107 -6.84 10.83 11.10
N ALA A 108 -6.39 10.00 12.05
CA ALA A 108 -6.17 10.41 13.44
C ALA A 108 -4.85 11.17 13.67
N GLY A 109 -4.00 11.32 12.64
CA GLY A 109 -2.68 11.95 12.74
C GLY A 109 -1.62 11.07 13.43
N ASP A 110 -1.91 9.81 13.71
CA ASP A 110 -0.97 8.84 14.29
C ASP A 110 -0.11 8.21 13.19
N TYR A 111 0.69 9.06 12.55
CA TYR A 111 1.59 8.64 11.48
C TYR A 111 2.71 7.72 11.98
N ALA A 112 2.99 7.70 13.29
CA ALA A 112 3.95 6.77 13.88
C ALA A 112 3.48 5.32 13.73
N ARG A 113 2.25 5.03 14.18
CA ARG A 113 1.67 3.68 14.04
C ARG A 113 1.30 3.36 12.60
N ALA A 114 0.81 4.33 11.83
CA ALA A 114 0.50 4.13 10.41
C ALA A 114 1.75 3.73 9.60
N ALA A 115 2.87 4.43 9.79
CA ALA A 115 4.13 4.14 9.09
C ALA A 115 4.71 2.76 9.44
N ALA A 116 4.39 2.21 10.61
CA ALA A 116 4.83 0.87 11.02
C ALA A 116 4.10 -0.27 10.29
N LEU A 117 2.93 0.00 9.67
CA LEU A 117 2.19 -0.98 8.89
C LEU A 117 2.80 -1.18 7.48
N ILE A 118 3.57 -0.20 7.00
CA ILE A 118 4.09 -0.18 5.62
C ILE A 118 5.41 -0.96 5.55
N ASN A 119 5.38 -2.13 4.94
CA ASN A 119 6.55 -3.01 4.77
C ASN A 119 6.93 -3.25 3.31
N GLY A 120 6.22 -2.64 2.36
CA GLY A 120 6.50 -2.75 0.93
C GLY A 120 5.29 -2.32 0.10
N ASP A 121 5.30 -2.71 -1.17
CA ASP A 121 4.17 -2.48 -2.07
C ASP A 121 2.94 -3.31 -1.68
N PHE A 122 1.75 -2.81 -2.02
CA PHE A 122 0.52 -3.55 -1.77
C PHE A 122 0.52 -4.93 -2.45
N LEU A 123 0.37 -5.98 -1.66
CA LEU A 123 0.46 -7.38 -2.04
C LEU A 123 1.73 -7.66 -2.85
N GLU A 124 2.88 -7.28 -2.33
CA GLU A 124 4.17 -7.43 -2.98
C GLU A 124 4.39 -8.89 -3.45
N GLY A 125 4.81 -9.07 -4.70
CA GLY A 125 5.03 -10.38 -5.30
C GLY A 125 3.77 -11.23 -5.56
N PHE A 126 2.58 -10.76 -5.20
CA PHE A 126 1.34 -11.49 -5.42
C PHE A 126 0.85 -11.36 -6.88
N SER A 127 0.34 -12.46 -7.43
CA SER A 127 -0.24 -12.53 -8.77
C SER A 127 -1.14 -13.76 -8.90
N VAL A 128 -2.19 -13.69 -9.73
CA VAL A 128 -3.16 -14.76 -9.90
C VAL A 128 -3.21 -15.18 -11.36
N ARG A 129 -2.84 -16.44 -11.66
CA ARG A 129 -2.87 -16.94 -13.04
C ARG A 129 -4.31 -17.06 -13.58
N GLY A 130 -4.50 -16.58 -14.81
CA GLY A 130 -5.77 -16.70 -15.54
C GLY A 130 -6.89 -15.91 -14.86
N ALA A 131 -6.60 -14.66 -14.49
CA ALA A 131 -7.51 -13.74 -13.81
C ALA A 131 -7.18 -12.28 -14.20
N SER A 132 -7.17 -11.96 -15.49
CA SER A 132 -6.74 -10.65 -16.01
C SER A 132 -7.51 -9.46 -15.42
N GLU A 133 -8.81 -9.61 -15.17
CA GLU A 133 -9.62 -8.58 -14.52
C GLU A 133 -9.17 -8.29 -13.07
N PHE A 134 -8.75 -9.34 -12.34
CA PHE A 134 -8.14 -9.17 -11.03
C PHE A 134 -6.78 -8.49 -11.12
N ASP A 135 -5.94 -8.85 -12.11
CA ASP A 135 -4.63 -8.23 -12.30
C ASP A 135 -4.76 -6.72 -12.63
N ASN A 136 -5.75 -6.34 -13.43
CA ASN A 136 -6.07 -4.93 -13.71
C ASN A 136 -6.49 -4.17 -12.44
N TRP A 137 -7.37 -4.77 -11.64
CA TRP A 137 -7.77 -4.21 -10.35
C TRP A 137 -6.57 -4.09 -9.39
N LEU A 138 -5.72 -5.12 -9.32
CA LEU A 138 -4.56 -5.15 -8.45
C LEU A 138 -3.54 -4.07 -8.84
N ALA A 139 -3.33 -3.82 -10.13
CA ALA A 139 -2.46 -2.75 -10.60
C ALA A 139 -2.95 -1.36 -10.14
N ALA A 140 -4.27 -1.12 -10.21
CA ALA A 140 -4.86 0.13 -9.73
C ALA A 140 -4.75 0.27 -8.19
N GLU A 141 -5.01 -0.79 -7.43
CA GLU A 141 -4.85 -0.77 -5.97
C GLU A 141 -3.38 -0.56 -5.57
N ARG A 142 -2.41 -1.19 -6.26
CA ARG A 142 -0.98 -0.96 -6.00
C ARG A 142 -0.60 0.50 -6.19
N GLN A 143 -1.05 1.13 -7.28
CA GLN A 143 -0.80 2.54 -7.51
C GLN A 143 -1.44 3.43 -6.43
N HIS A 144 -2.66 3.09 -6.00
CA HIS A 144 -3.35 3.80 -4.92
C HIS A 144 -2.57 3.70 -3.60
N TRP A 145 -2.26 2.48 -3.15
CA TRP A 145 -1.61 2.24 -1.86
C TRP A 145 -0.14 2.66 -1.83
N CYS A 146 0.56 2.63 -2.96
CA CYS A 146 1.89 3.22 -3.09
C CYS A 146 1.84 4.72 -2.77
N ARG A 147 0.94 5.49 -3.41
CA ARG A 147 0.75 6.92 -3.11
C ARG A 147 0.40 7.16 -1.64
N ARG A 148 -0.59 6.43 -1.11
CA ARG A 148 -1.03 6.58 0.29
C ARG A 148 0.10 6.26 1.29
N SER A 149 0.88 5.22 1.01
CA SER A 149 2.02 4.83 1.86
C SER A 149 3.11 5.90 1.86
N VAL A 150 3.43 6.45 0.68
CA VAL A 150 4.39 7.55 0.56
C VAL A 150 3.90 8.78 1.33
N ASP A 151 2.64 9.16 1.19
CA ASP A 151 2.07 10.30 1.92
C ASP A 151 2.22 10.12 3.45
N VAL A 152 1.89 8.93 3.97
CA VAL A 152 2.00 8.60 5.40
C VAL A 152 3.46 8.67 5.87
N LEU A 153 4.40 8.11 5.10
CA LEU A 153 5.82 8.11 5.44
C LEU A 153 6.40 9.53 5.41
N VAL A 154 6.00 10.36 4.45
CA VAL A 154 6.40 11.78 4.39
C VAL A 154 5.89 12.54 5.61
N HIS A 155 4.61 12.40 5.97
CA HIS A 155 4.08 13.03 7.18
C HIS A 155 4.80 12.56 8.45
N ARG A 156 5.12 11.26 8.55
CA ARG A 156 5.91 10.73 9.66
C ARG A 156 7.31 11.33 9.71
N ALA A 157 7.98 11.45 8.56
CA ALA A 157 9.32 12.04 8.48
C ALA A 157 9.30 13.53 8.88
N GLU A 158 8.30 14.30 8.45
CA GLU A 158 8.15 15.71 8.85
C GLU A 158 7.86 15.84 10.36
N GLN A 159 7.07 14.94 10.96
CA GLN A 159 6.88 14.91 12.42
C GLN A 159 8.20 14.63 13.17
N LEU A 160 9.02 13.71 12.66
CA LEU A 160 10.32 13.38 13.23
C LEU A 160 11.30 14.55 13.11
N LEU A 161 11.31 15.24 11.97
CA LEU A 161 12.09 16.47 11.78
C LEU A 161 11.69 17.55 12.77
N ALA A 162 10.38 17.77 12.96
CA ALA A 162 9.87 18.75 13.93
C ALA A 162 10.25 18.39 15.38
N ALA A 163 10.39 17.09 15.69
CA ALA A 163 10.86 16.60 16.98
C ALA A 163 12.41 16.60 17.11
N GLY A 164 13.15 16.95 16.06
CA GLY A 164 14.61 16.96 16.02
C GLY A 164 15.26 15.59 15.79
N ASP A 165 14.49 14.53 15.55
CA ASP A 165 15.00 13.19 15.25
C ASP A 165 15.30 13.05 13.75
N VAL A 166 16.41 13.68 13.35
CA VAL A 166 16.84 13.74 11.95
C VAL A 166 17.19 12.35 11.40
N ALA A 167 17.76 11.46 12.22
CA ALA A 167 18.15 10.12 11.81
C ALA A 167 16.92 9.26 11.47
N ALA A 168 15.92 9.22 12.35
CA ALA A 168 14.70 8.48 12.07
C ALA A 168 13.91 9.09 10.91
N ALA A 169 13.93 10.42 10.74
CA ALA A 169 13.32 11.09 9.61
C ALA A 169 13.97 10.68 8.29
N HIS A 170 15.31 10.63 8.23
CA HIS A 170 16.07 10.18 7.06
C HIS A 170 15.71 8.75 6.68
N ASP A 171 15.66 7.82 7.63
CA ASP A 171 15.27 6.43 7.36
C ASP A 171 13.82 6.31 6.89
N THR A 172 12.93 7.11 7.45
CA THR A 172 11.51 7.12 7.07
C THR A 172 11.31 7.63 5.65
N VAL A 173 11.96 8.73 5.27
CA VAL A 173 11.84 9.28 3.91
C VAL A 173 12.59 8.44 2.87
N ARG A 174 13.68 7.75 3.25
CA ARG A 174 14.32 6.74 2.39
C ARG A 174 13.33 5.64 2.01
N ARG A 175 12.60 5.07 2.98
CA ARG A 175 11.54 4.07 2.72
C ARG A 175 10.47 4.62 1.77
N ALA A 176 10.07 5.88 1.93
CA ALA A 176 9.11 6.52 1.02
C ALA A 176 9.64 6.57 -0.43
N ARG A 177 10.90 6.95 -0.61
CA ARG A 177 11.55 7.03 -1.93
C ARG A 177 11.80 5.67 -2.58
N GLU A 178 11.97 4.61 -1.78
CA GLU A 178 12.07 3.22 -2.26
C GLU A 178 10.74 2.72 -2.83
N LEU A 179 9.61 3.11 -2.22
CA LEU A 179 8.27 2.83 -2.76
C LEU A 179 7.98 3.65 -4.02
N ASP A 180 8.25 4.96 -3.96
CA ASP A 180 8.11 5.83 -5.12
C ASP A 180 9.13 6.96 -5.12
N TRP A 181 9.95 7.01 -6.16
CA TRP A 181 10.94 8.06 -6.34
C TRP A 181 10.36 9.38 -6.86
N ARG A 182 9.13 9.38 -7.41
CA ARG A 182 8.53 10.50 -8.14
C ARG A 182 8.00 11.63 -7.25
N PRO A 183 7.35 11.37 -6.10
CA PRO A 183 6.75 12.43 -5.29
C PRO A 183 7.80 13.43 -4.80
N GLU A 184 7.69 14.68 -5.30
CA GLU A 184 8.61 15.76 -4.94
C GLU A 184 8.53 16.12 -3.45
N THR A 185 7.40 15.87 -2.80
CA THR A 185 7.26 16.00 -1.34
C THR A 185 8.28 15.12 -0.60
N ALA A 186 8.43 13.85 -0.99
CA ALA A 186 9.43 12.95 -0.41
C ALA A 186 10.87 13.40 -0.75
N VAL A 187 11.11 13.93 -1.95
CA VAL A 187 12.41 14.51 -2.33
C VAL A 187 12.73 15.70 -1.43
N ARG A 188 11.81 16.64 -1.26
CA ARG A 188 12.01 17.83 -0.41
C ARG A 188 12.27 17.46 1.04
N THR A 189 11.51 16.52 1.61
CA THR A 189 11.77 16.03 2.97
C THR A 189 13.15 15.39 3.06
N ALA A 190 13.57 14.61 2.06
CA ALA A 190 14.92 14.03 2.03
C ALA A 190 16.02 15.09 1.98
N LEU A 191 15.88 16.14 1.14
CA LEU A 191 16.81 17.26 1.09
C LEU A 191 16.93 17.96 2.45
N ARG A 192 15.79 18.20 3.14
CA ARG A 192 15.78 18.80 4.49
C ARG A 192 16.47 17.90 5.50
N THR A 193 16.20 16.59 5.50
CA THR A 193 16.85 15.64 6.43
C THR A 193 18.37 15.63 6.26
N LEU A 194 18.87 15.54 5.03
CA LEU A 194 20.30 15.52 4.74
C LEU A 194 20.97 16.86 5.10
N ALA A 195 20.33 17.99 4.78
CA ALA A 195 20.84 19.30 5.13
C ALA A 195 20.93 19.51 6.65
N LEU A 196 19.94 19.04 7.42
CA LEU A 196 19.95 19.08 8.90
C LEU A 196 20.99 18.13 9.51
N ALA A 197 21.25 16.99 8.87
CA ALA A 197 22.31 16.07 9.26
C ALA A 197 23.71 16.62 8.96
N GLY A 198 23.82 17.78 8.30
CA GLY A 198 25.08 18.37 7.86
C GLY A 198 25.62 17.77 6.55
N ASP A 199 24.92 16.79 5.96
CA ASP A 199 25.28 16.18 4.67
C ASP A 199 24.72 16.99 3.49
N ARG A 200 25.24 18.20 3.35
CA ARG A 200 24.89 19.10 2.26
C ARG A 200 25.27 18.52 0.89
N ALA A 201 26.41 17.82 0.81
CA ALA A 201 26.87 17.22 -0.44
C ALA A 201 25.91 16.12 -0.90
N GLY A 202 25.49 15.25 0.02
CA GLY A 202 24.47 14.22 -0.24
C GLY A 202 23.13 14.80 -0.65
N ALA A 203 22.69 15.89 0.00
CA ALA A 203 21.44 16.57 -0.40
C ALA A 203 21.48 17.05 -1.86
N LEU A 204 22.55 17.73 -2.28
CA LEU A 204 22.67 18.23 -3.64
C LEU A 204 22.84 17.09 -4.66
N ALA A 205 23.60 16.05 -4.32
CA ALA A 205 23.72 14.86 -5.16
C ALA A 205 22.37 14.15 -5.38
N LEU A 206 21.55 14.04 -4.32
CA LEU A 206 20.19 13.49 -4.41
C LEU A 206 19.30 14.33 -5.33
N TYR A 207 19.37 15.66 -5.22
CA TYR A 207 18.62 16.56 -6.09
C TYR A 207 19.04 16.42 -7.56
N ASP A 208 20.35 16.41 -7.84
CA ASP A 208 20.87 16.28 -9.20
C ASP A 208 20.49 14.94 -9.84
N GLU A 209 20.55 13.84 -9.08
CA GLU A 209 20.05 12.52 -9.51
C GLU A 209 18.55 12.57 -9.83
N PHE A 210 17.76 13.19 -8.94
CA PHE A 210 16.32 13.35 -9.14
C PHE A 210 16.01 14.14 -10.41
N VAL A 211 16.68 15.28 -10.64
CA VAL A 211 16.51 16.10 -11.85
C VAL A 211 16.85 15.30 -13.10
N ALA A 212 17.99 14.62 -13.12
CA ALA A 212 18.43 13.82 -14.25
C ALA A 212 17.44 12.69 -14.56
N ARG A 213 16.97 11.98 -13.53
CA ARG A 213 15.99 10.90 -13.67
C ARG A 213 14.62 11.43 -14.12
N LEU A 214 14.13 12.53 -13.54
CA LEU A 214 12.87 13.15 -13.91
C LEU A 214 12.87 13.59 -15.38
N LYS A 215 13.98 14.19 -15.83
CA LYS A 215 14.12 14.59 -17.23
C LYS A 215 14.15 13.39 -18.18
N ARG A 216 14.88 12.33 -17.81
CA ARG A 216 15.00 11.11 -18.63
C ARG A 216 13.69 10.32 -18.74
N GLU A 217 12.99 10.13 -17.62
CA GLU A 217 11.81 9.26 -17.54
C GLU A 217 10.51 10.00 -17.93
N LEU A 218 10.37 11.29 -17.57
CA LEU A 218 9.13 12.05 -17.74
C LEU A 218 9.29 13.31 -18.62
N GLY A 219 10.50 13.64 -19.07
CA GLY A 219 10.75 14.86 -19.86
C GLY A 219 10.59 16.17 -19.09
N ALA A 220 10.28 16.10 -17.80
CA ALA A 220 9.93 17.21 -16.93
C ALA A 220 11.13 17.80 -16.19
N ALA A 221 10.92 18.96 -15.56
CA ALA A 221 11.82 19.57 -14.59
C ALA A 221 11.17 19.55 -13.20
N PRO A 222 11.94 19.61 -12.10
CA PRO A 222 11.38 19.69 -10.76
C PRO A 222 10.49 20.92 -10.59
N ASP A 223 9.57 20.86 -9.63
CA ASP A 223 8.77 22.00 -9.27
C ASP A 223 9.63 23.14 -8.67
N ALA A 224 9.02 24.33 -8.62
CA ALA A 224 9.69 25.54 -8.15
C ALA A 224 10.08 25.45 -6.66
N GLU A 225 9.32 24.74 -5.84
CA GLU A 225 9.57 24.61 -4.40
C GLU A 225 10.79 23.70 -4.15
N THR A 226 10.88 22.58 -4.87
CA THR A 226 12.01 21.64 -4.80
C THR A 226 13.29 22.31 -5.32
N SER A 227 13.20 23.04 -6.42
CA SER A 227 14.34 23.79 -6.96
C SER A 227 14.80 24.90 -6.01
N ALA A 228 13.88 25.67 -5.45
CA ALA A 228 14.20 26.70 -4.46
C ALA A 228 14.84 26.11 -3.20
N LEU A 229 14.39 24.94 -2.74
CA LEU A 229 14.97 24.23 -1.61
C LEU A 229 16.43 23.82 -1.90
N ALA A 230 16.70 23.23 -3.06
CA ALA A 230 18.06 22.87 -3.46
C ALA A 230 18.99 24.10 -3.53
N GLU A 231 18.51 25.22 -4.08
CA GLU A 231 19.28 26.47 -4.09
C GLU A 231 19.56 27.01 -2.69
N ARG A 232 18.59 26.95 -1.78
CA ARG A 232 18.83 27.33 -0.39
C ARG A 232 19.90 26.46 0.26
N VAL A 233 19.85 25.13 0.06
CA VAL A 233 20.88 24.20 0.56
C VAL A 233 22.26 24.54 -0.01
N ARG A 234 22.33 25.02 -1.26
CA ARG A 234 23.55 25.50 -1.90
C ARG A 234 24.07 26.83 -1.33
N LEU A 235 23.22 27.70 -0.83
CA LEU A 235 23.64 29.02 -0.34
C LEU A 235 23.93 29.03 1.18
N GLU A 236 23.16 28.28 1.97
CA GLU A 236 23.28 28.29 3.42
C GLU A 236 24.49 27.46 3.90
N ARG A 237 25.38 28.08 4.70
CA ARG A 237 26.51 27.40 5.36
C ARG A 237 26.10 26.64 6.62
N SER A 238 24.98 27.04 7.24
CA SER A 238 24.38 26.38 8.40
C SER A 238 22.87 26.28 8.16
N TRP A 239 22.37 25.08 7.91
CA TRP A 239 20.96 24.84 7.62
C TRP A 239 20.14 24.82 8.91
N ARG A 240 18.98 25.48 8.90
CA ARG A 240 17.97 25.40 9.98
C ARG A 240 16.59 25.20 9.36
N LEU A 241 15.72 24.45 10.04
CA LEU A 241 14.31 24.44 9.68
C LEU A 241 13.75 25.87 9.84
N PRO A 242 12.92 26.36 8.90
CA PRO A 242 12.20 27.61 9.07
C PRO A 242 11.23 27.56 10.26
#